data_AF-A0A970UZP8-F1
#
_entry.id   AF-A0A970UZP8-F1
#
_cell.length_a   1.000
_cell.length_b   1.000
_cell.length_c   1.000
_cell.angle_alpha   90.00
_cell.angle_beta   90.00
_cell.angle_gamma   90.00
#
_symmetry.space_group_name_H-M   'P 1'
#
loop_
_entity.id
_entity.type
_entity.pdbx_description
1 polymer ?
#
loop_
_entity_poly.entity_id
_entity_poly.type
_entity_poly.pdbx_seq_one_letter_code
_entity_poly.pdbx_strand_id
1 'polypeptide(L)'
;MNKAVVSILVLALIAGAAQAQALRGQREPYIGYGYPAGGRQGTTFQITVGGQYLATTRGVFVSGSGVRASVVDYLPPYRSIRFDRLPEFRHRILTRIAQLTGGPLPPPLKAATPAPAPTTPAAPATPAQPGDAPAPPAPAPRPEPPPLLANLDKLSLWSVEQIRTMLQANLDPRSRVQNKVAIGETVILEVTIDADAPPGDRDLRLITRTGLSNPLVFEVGRTLEVWEHEPNSRTDKPTAALEPPLTLNGQIMPGDQDTFRLKLRQGQKMVIQVQARHLIPYLADAVPGWFQPTAALFGPENQEVAYQDDYRFHPDPVVLYEVPSDGEYVLEIADSIYRGREDFVYRVHVGEQPFVTHLFPLGGREGNATPVTLTGWNLLFPQMQLDTTPGGPAVRQAVWDWPEAPANPLPYAVDTLPEATEVEPNGTRAAAQRVTLPLIINGRIEKPGDVDVFRLEGRAGEELVAEVMARRLDSPLDSLLRLMNASGKPLAWNDDHPDQEAALITHHADSYLRFRLPAAGTYYVQLSDTSQHGGSEYAYRLRISGPRPDFAVR
;
A
#
# COMPACT_ATOMS: atom_id res chain seq x y z
N MET A 1 50.81 38.32 -3.33
CA MET A 1 49.46 37.81 -3.00
C MET A 1 49.17 38.10 -1.53
N ASN A 2 48.09 38.84 -1.26
CA ASN A 2 47.78 39.37 0.07
C ASN A 2 47.26 38.24 0.98
N LYS A 3 47.69 38.16 2.25
CA LYS A 3 47.33 37.06 3.17
C LYS A 3 45.80 36.89 3.32
N ALA A 4 45.05 38.00 3.23
CA ALA A 4 43.59 38.00 3.25
C ALA A 4 42.96 37.28 2.04
N VAL A 5 43.56 37.39 0.85
CA VAL A 5 43.06 36.74 -0.37
C VAL A 5 43.27 35.23 -0.31
N VAL A 6 44.39 34.78 0.28
CA VAL A 6 44.66 33.35 0.50
C VAL A 6 43.69 32.77 1.53
N SER A 7 43.41 33.49 2.63
CA SER A 7 42.44 33.04 3.64
C SER A 7 41.00 32.94 3.11
N ILE A 8 40.57 33.88 2.26
CA ILE A 8 39.24 33.83 1.63
C ILE A 8 39.14 32.68 0.62
N LEU A 9 40.20 32.43 -0.17
CA LEU A 9 40.25 31.29 -1.09
C LEU A 9 40.25 29.94 -0.36
N VAL A 10 40.94 29.83 0.78
CA VAL A 10 40.94 28.61 1.60
C VAL A 10 39.58 28.37 2.27
N LEU A 11 38.93 29.42 2.79
CA LEU A 11 37.56 29.32 3.33
C LEU A 11 36.53 28.96 2.26
N ALA A 12 36.64 29.50 1.05
CA ALA A 12 35.79 29.15 -0.09
C ALA A 12 36.04 27.72 -0.59
N LEU A 13 37.29 27.23 -0.54
CA LEU A 13 37.63 25.83 -0.85
C LEU A 13 37.13 24.85 0.22
N ILE A 14 37.14 25.22 1.51
CA ILE A 14 36.59 24.40 2.60
C ILE A 14 35.06 24.39 2.56
N ALA A 15 34.42 25.54 2.30
CA ALA A 15 32.96 25.64 2.14
C ALA A 15 32.48 24.93 0.86
N GLY A 16 33.24 25.02 -0.23
CA GLY A 16 32.99 24.30 -1.48
C GLY A 16 33.20 22.80 -1.35
N ALA A 17 34.16 22.34 -0.55
CA ALA A 17 34.34 20.92 -0.24
C ALA A 17 33.23 20.36 0.66
N ALA A 18 32.73 21.16 1.63
CA ALA A 18 31.59 20.80 2.47
C ALA A 18 30.26 20.76 1.68
N GLN A 19 30.03 21.71 0.76
CA GLN A 19 28.87 21.68 -0.14
C GLN A 19 29.00 20.58 -1.22
N ALA A 20 30.20 20.27 -1.70
CA ALA A 20 30.44 19.14 -2.59
C ALA A 20 30.32 17.78 -1.87
N GLN A 21 30.53 17.72 -0.55
CA GLN A 21 30.20 16.54 0.27
C GLN A 21 28.70 16.42 0.54
N ALA A 22 27.98 17.54 0.70
CA ALA A 22 26.52 17.55 0.81
C ALA A 22 25.81 17.22 -0.53
N LEU A 23 26.45 17.51 -1.67
CA LEU A 23 25.96 17.17 -3.02
C LEU A 23 26.52 15.85 -3.58
N ARG A 24 27.45 15.18 -2.89
CA ARG A 24 27.72 13.76 -3.12
C ARG A 24 26.58 12.99 -2.47
N GLY A 25 25.52 12.74 -3.26
CA GLY A 25 24.31 12.04 -2.86
C GLY A 25 24.61 10.98 -1.81
N GLN A 26 24.24 11.29 -0.56
CA GLN A 26 24.33 10.34 0.52
C GLN A 26 23.48 9.16 0.07
N ARG A 27 24.12 8.01 -0.13
CA ARG A 27 23.48 6.76 -0.50
C ARG A 27 22.72 6.27 0.73
N GLU A 28 21.60 6.93 1.00
CA GLU A 28 20.72 6.61 2.12
C GLU A 28 20.10 5.23 1.86
N PRO A 29 20.14 4.33 2.86
CA PRO A 29 19.52 3.03 2.72
C PRO A 29 18.02 3.22 2.46
N TYR A 30 17.51 2.52 1.46
CA TYR A 30 16.08 2.58 1.12
C TYR A 30 15.56 1.17 0.97
N ILE A 31 14.44 0.87 1.61
CA ILE A 31 13.70 -0.39 1.47
C ILE A 31 12.43 -0.12 0.66
N GLY A 32 12.24 -0.88 -0.41
CA GLY A 32 11.08 -0.77 -1.30
C GLY A 32 9.93 -1.70 -0.92
N TYR A 33 10.24 -2.86 -0.35
CA TYR A 33 9.25 -3.85 0.05
C TYR A 33 9.79 -4.84 1.09
N GLY A 34 8.87 -5.58 1.70
CA GLY A 34 9.12 -6.67 2.63
C GLY A 34 8.11 -7.78 2.37
N TYR A 35 8.56 -9.03 2.27
CA TYR A 35 7.72 -10.18 1.97
C TYR A 35 8.10 -11.43 2.80
N PRO A 36 7.15 -12.06 3.50
CA PRO A 36 5.81 -11.55 3.79
C PRO A 36 5.86 -10.21 4.55
N ALA A 37 4.87 -9.35 4.34
CA ALA A 37 4.79 -8.02 4.96
C ALA A 37 4.24 -8.04 6.40
N GLY A 38 4.34 -9.18 7.09
CA GLY A 38 3.78 -9.38 8.42
C GLY A 38 3.79 -10.84 8.83
N GLY A 39 3.24 -11.13 10.01
CA GLY A 39 3.08 -12.50 10.47
C GLY A 39 2.23 -12.64 11.73
N ARG A 40 1.96 -13.90 12.10
CA ARG A 40 1.14 -14.24 13.26
C ARG A 40 1.93 -14.15 14.58
N GLN A 41 1.28 -13.68 15.63
CA GLN A 41 1.74 -13.82 17.02
C GLN A 41 2.26 -15.23 17.33
N GLY A 42 3.33 -15.31 18.13
CA GLY A 42 3.93 -16.56 18.59
C GLY A 42 4.67 -17.35 17.52
N THR A 43 5.04 -16.72 16.40
CA THR A 43 5.76 -17.38 15.30
C THR A 43 7.17 -16.83 15.11
N THR A 44 8.03 -17.65 14.49
CA THR A 44 9.34 -17.22 13.97
C THR A 44 9.45 -17.68 12.54
N PHE A 45 9.81 -16.75 11.66
CA PHE A 45 9.85 -16.97 10.21
C PHE A 45 10.86 -16.03 9.55
N GLN A 46 11.17 -16.28 8.28
CA GLN A 46 12.05 -15.43 7.50
C GLN A 46 11.25 -14.52 6.57
N ILE A 47 11.75 -13.30 6.38
CA ILE A 47 11.22 -12.33 5.41
C ILE A 47 12.32 -11.82 4.50
N THR A 48 11.94 -11.49 3.28
CA THR A 48 12.75 -10.87 2.23
C THR A 48 12.50 -9.36 2.25
N VAL A 49 13.55 -8.54 2.40
CA VAL A 49 13.46 -7.08 2.30
C VAL A 49 14.30 -6.62 1.13
N GLY A 50 13.67 -6.06 0.10
CA GLY A 50 14.34 -5.56 -1.09
C GLY A 50 14.48 -4.03 -1.11
N GLY A 51 15.57 -3.54 -1.70
CA GLY A 51 15.88 -2.12 -1.70
C GLY A 51 17.22 -1.77 -2.35
N GLN A 52 17.82 -0.67 -1.90
CA GLN A 52 19.13 -0.20 -2.38
C GLN A 52 19.99 0.31 -1.21
N TYR A 53 21.30 0.14 -1.35
CA TYR A 53 22.31 0.52 -0.35
C TYR A 53 22.18 -0.25 0.97
N LEU A 54 21.84 -1.55 0.88
CA LEU A 54 21.55 -2.43 2.00
C LEU A 54 22.75 -3.31 2.41
N ALA A 55 23.82 -3.34 1.62
CA ALA A 55 25.02 -4.16 1.86
C ALA A 55 25.66 -4.01 3.26
N THR A 56 25.41 -2.89 3.95
CA THR A 56 25.98 -2.62 5.28
C THR A 56 24.97 -2.74 6.42
N THR A 57 23.84 -3.41 6.17
CA THR A 57 22.82 -3.68 7.18
C THR A 57 23.40 -4.51 8.32
N ARG A 58 23.16 -4.06 9.55
CA ARG A 58 23.69 -4.67 10.79
C ARG A 58 22.64 -4.87 11.87
N GLY A 59 21.42 -4.37 11.64
CA GLY A 59 20.33 -4.48 12.59
C GLY A 59 18.99 -4.13 11.95
N VAL A 60 17.93 -4.47 12.67
CA VAL A 60 16.55 -4.22 12.28
C VAL A 60 15.87 -3.52 13.45
N PHE A 61 15.04 -2.53 13.15
CA PHE A 61 14.15 -1.90 14.10
C PHE A 61 12.71 -2.18 13.65
N VAL A 62 11.88 -2.63 14.58
CA VAL A 62 10.43 -2.74 14.40
C VAL A 62 9.78 -1.92 15.52
N SER A 63 8.85 -1.02 15.19
CA SER A 63 8.16 -0.23 16.21
C SER A 63 7.27 -1.10 17.11
N GLY A 64 6.80 -0.55 18.23
CA GLY A 64 5.99 -1.30 19.19
C GLY A 64 6.80 -2.30 20.02
N SER A 65 6.09 -3.12 20.79
CA SER A 65 6.67 -4.18 21.63
C SER A 65 6.36 -5.56 21.06
N GLY A 66 7.18 -6.56 21.41
CA GLY A 66 6.90 -7.96 21.11
C GLY A 66 7.34 -8.45 19.73
N VAL A 67 8.06 -7.64 18.95
CA VAL A 67 8.66 -8.08 17.67
C VAL A 67 10.17 -7.92 17.73
N ARG A 68 10.89 -8.98 17.36
CA ARG A 68 12.35 -9.01 17.28
C ARG A 68 12.75 -9.49 15.91
N ALA A 69 13.78 -8.89 15.33
CA ALA A 69 14.27 -9.27 14.01
C ALA A 69 15.79 -9.18 13.94
N SER A 70 16.40 -10.08 13.16
CA SER A 70 17.84 -10.14 12.93
C SER A 70 18.15 -10.41 11.46
N VAL A 71 19.31 -9.93 11.01
CA VAL A 71 19.78 -10.16 9.64
C VAL A 71 20.35 -11.56 9.52
N VAL A 72 19.84 -12.33 8.57
CA VAL A 72 20.28 -13.69 8.25
C VAL A 72 21.26 -13.69 7.08
N ASP A 73 20.83 -13.12 5.95
CA ASP A 73 21.59 -13.13 4.70
C ASP A 73 21.49 -11.79 3.97
N TYR A 74 22.43 -11.56 3.05
CA TYR A 74 22.40 -10.44 2.10
C TYR A 74 22.65 -10.97 0.69
N LEU A 75 21.78 -10.59 -0.24
CA LEU A 75 21.90 -10.91 -1.66
C LEU A 75 22.27 -9.64 -2.44
N PRO A 76 23.44 -9.62 -3.12
CA PRO A 76 23.86 -8.46 -3.90
C PRO A 76 23.06 -8.33 -5.21
N PRO A 77 23.13 -7.17 -5.88
CA PRO A 77 22.40 -6.94 -7.11
C PRO A 77 22.67 -7.95 -8.20
N TYR A 78 21.57 -8.46 -8.76
CA TYR A 78 21.55 -9.44 -9.82
C TYR A 78 21.78 -8.78 -11.20
N ARG A 79 22.93 -8.13 -11.43
CA ARG A 79 23.20 -7.38 -12.67
C ARG A 79 23.94 -8.18 -13.76
N SER A 80 24.39 -9.40 -13.48
CA SER A 80 25.47 -10.03 -14.28
C SER A 80 25.27 -11.52 -14.60
N ILE A 81 24.04 -12.02 -14.69
CA ILE A 81 23.82 -13.38 -15.17
C ILE A 81 23.75 -13.39 -16.69
N ARG A 82 24.67 -14.12 -17.28
CA ARG A 82 24.65 -14.37 -18.72
C ARG A 82 23.69 -15.53 -19.02
N PHE A 83 22.79 -15.30 -19.97
CA PHE A 83 21.75 -16.25 -20.34
C PHE A 83 22.29 -17.61 -20.82
N ASP A 84 23.51 -17.64 -21.37
CA ASP A 84 24.20 -18.87 -21.83
C ASP A 84 24.51 -19.86 -20.70
N ARG A 85 24.54 -19.42 -19.42
CA ARG A 85 24.83 -20.26 -18.26
C ARG A 85 23.64 -20.55 -17.35
N LEU A 86 22.44 -20.13 -17.73
CA LEU A 86 21.23 -20.34 -16.93
C LEU A 86 20.95 -21.82 -16.58
N PRO A 87 21.17 -22.81 -17.47
CA PRO A 87 20.99 -24.22 -17.11
C PRO A 87 21.92 -24.66 -15.97
N GLU A 88 23.18 -24.21 -15.98
CA GLU A 88 24.16 -24.51 -14.94
C GLU A 88 23.75 -23.89 -13.60
N PHE A 89 23.33 -22.62 -13.63
CA PHE A 89 22.88 -21.91 -12.43
C PHE A 89 21.64 -22.55 -11.83
N ARG A 90 20.63 -22.85 -12.66
CA ARG A 90 19.43 -23.57 -12.24
C ARG A 90 19.76 -24.92 -11.61
N HIS A 91 20.66 -25.70 -12.22
CA HIS A 91 21.07 -26.99 -11.68
C HIS A 91 21.75 -26.86 -10.31
N ARG A 92 22.63 -25.86 -10.13
CA ARG A 92 23.28 -25.59 -8.82
C ARG A 92 22.28 -25.22 -7.73
N ILE A 93 21.31 -24.35 -8.04
CA ILE A 93 20.27 -23.93 -7.10
C ILE A 93 19.38 -25.11 -6.72
N LEU A 94 18.86 -25.86 -7.70
CA LEU A 94 18.02 -27.03 -7.44
C LEU A 94 18.77 -28.11 -6.66
N THR A 95 20.05 -28.31 -6.95
CA THR A 95 20.92 -29.20 -6.16
C THR A 95 21.03 -28.74 -4.72
N ARG A 96 21.25 -27.44 -4.50
CA ARG A 96 21.35 -26.87 -3.15
C ARG A 96 20.03 -26.99 -2.38
N ILE A 97 18.90 -26.73 -3.02
CA ILE A 97 17.56 -26.92 -2.44
C ILE A 97 17.38 -28.39 -2.03
N ALA A 98 17.67 -29.33 -2.92
CA ALA A 98 17.58 -30.76 -2.63
C ALA A 98 18.48 -31.17 -1.44
N GLN A 99 19.69 -30.62 -1.34
CA GLN A 99 20.58 -30.87 -0.20
C GLN A 99 20.03 -30.32 1.13
N LEU A 100 19.43 -29.12 1.10
CA LEU A 100 18.87 -28.47 2.30
C LEU A 100 17.54 -29.09 2.76
N THR A 101 16.76 -29.61 1.82
CA THR A 101 15.43 -30.21 2.06
C THR A 101 15.46 -31.73 2.21
N GLY A 102 16.58 -32.38 1.86
CA GLY A 102 16.65 -33.84 1.74
C GLY A 102 15.88 -34.41 0.54
N GLY A 103 15.51 -33.56 -0.43
CA GLY A 103 14.77 -33.93 -1.63
C GLY A 103 15.63 -34.62 -2.71
N PRO A 104 15.00 -35.06 -3.82
CA PRO A 104 15.71 -35.69 -4.93
C PRO A 104 16.61 -34.70 -5.67
N LEU A 105 17.84 -35.12 -5.96
CA LEU A 105 18.77 -34.31 -6.76
C LEU A 105 18.27 -34.15 -8.20
N PRO A 106 18.45 -32.95 -8.82
CA PRO A 106 18.12 -32.76 -10.22
C PRO A 106 18.99 -33.65 -11.12
N PRO A 107 18.49 -34.06 -12.30
CA PRO A 107 19.26 -34.86 -13.24
C PRO A 107 20.53 -34.10 -13.69
N PRO A 108 21.63 -34.83 -13.99
CA PRO A 108 22.88 -34.22 -14.43
C PRO A 108 22.67 -33.46 -15.73
N LEU A 109 23.35 -32.31 -15.85
CA LEU A 109 23.33 -31.51 -17.07
C LEU A 109 23.87 -32.35 -18.23
N LYS A 110 23.12 -32.40 -19.35
CA LYS A 110 23.66 -32.95 -20.60
C LYS A 110 24.83 -32.07 -21.04
N ALA A 111 25.95 -32.69 -21.40
CA ALA A 111 27.08 -31.98 -21.99
C ALA A 111 26.58 -31.16 -23.19
N ALA A 112 26.89 -29.87 -23.22
CA ALA A 112 26.52 -29.01 -24.33
C ALA A 112 27.11 -29.60 -25.61
N THR A 113 26.25 -29.97 -26.56
CA THR A 113 26.68 -30.29 -27.91
C THR A 113 27.37 -29.03 -28.45
N PRO A 114 28.63 -29.09 -28.90
CA PRO A 114 29.29 -27.91 -29.44
C PRO A 114 28.41 -27.32 -30.55
N ALA A 115 28.15 -26.01 -30.47
CA ALA A 115 27.40 -25.32 -31.50
C ALA A 115 28.04 -25.64 -32.86
N PRO A 116 27.24 -25.94 -33.90
CA PRO A 116 27.80 -26.08 -35.24
C PRO A 116 28.55 -24.79 -35.56
N ALA A 117 29.80 -24.94 -36.03
CA ALA A 117 30.63 -23.81 -36.41
C ALA A 117 29.82 -22.89 -37.35
N PRO A 118 29.89 -21.56 -37.18
CA PRO A 118 29.17 -20.65 -38.04
C PRO A 118 29.57 -20.93 -39.50
N THR A 119 28.61 -21.39 -40.30
CA THR A 119 28.79 -21.54 -41.74
C THR A 119 28.95 -20.14 -42.31
N THR A 120 30.20 -19.72 -42.46
CA THR A 120 30.55 -18.50 -43.17
C THR A 120 30.26 -18.78 -44.66
N PRO A 121 29.48 -17.97 -45.38
CA PRO A 121 29.40 -18.10 -46.82
C PRO A 121 30.81 -17.91 -47.40
N ALA A 122 31.26 -18.88 -48.18
CA ALA A 122 32.56 -18.81 -48.84
C ALA A 122 32.60 -17.57 -49.74
N ALA A 123 33.42 -16.58 -49.38
CA ALA A 123 33.86 -15.56 -50.31
C ALA A 123 34.77 -16.21 -51.38
N PRO A 124 34.73 -15.75 -52.64
CA PRO A 124 35.54 -16.34 -53.70
C PRO A 124 37.03 -16.21 -53.40
N ALA A 125 37.74 -17.33 -53.56
CA ALA A 125 39.15 -17.49 -53.24
C ALA A 125 40.05 -16.50 -54.00
N THR A 126 40.90 -15.80 -53.26
CA THR A 126 42.13 -15.18 -53.79
C THR A 126 43.30 -16.02 -53.27
N PRO A 127 44.27 -16.44 -54.10
CA PRO A 127 45.30 -17.37 -53.67
C PRO A 127 46.33 -16.68 -52.76
N ALA A 128 46.46 -17.16 -51.53
CA ALA A 128 47.54 -16.78 -50.60
C ALA A 128 48.53 -17.95 -50.42
N GLN A 129 49.81 -17.61 -50.32
CA GLN A 129 50.97 -18.49 -50.28
C GLN A 129 51.06 -19.38 -49.01
N PRO A 130 51.77 -20.53 -49.07
CA PRO A 130 51.90 -21.44 -47.95
C PRO A 130 53.04 -21.05 -46.98
N GLY A 131 52.76 -21.02 -45.68
CA GLY A 131 53.77 -20.95 -44.62
C GLY A 131 53.21 -20.58 -43.25
N ASP A 132 53.37 -21.50 -42.29
CA ASP A 132 53.21 -21.38 -40.83
C ASP A 132 51.81 -21.22 -40.20
N ALA A 133 51.24 -22.34 -39.75
CA ALA A 133 50.15 -22.37 -38.79
C ALA A 133 50.71 -22.45 -37.35
N PRO A 134 50.41 -21.48 -36.45
CA PRO A 134 50.77 -21.59 -35.03
C PRO A 134 49.79 -22.49 -34.28
N ALA A 135 50.29 -23.19 -33.26
CA ALA A 135 49.52 -24.10 -32.41
C ALA A 135 48.34 -23.39 -31.70
N PRO A 136 47.22 -24.10 -31.43
CA PRO A 136 46.03 -23.49 -30.85
C PRO A 136 46.30 -22.95 -29.44
N PRO A 137 45.74 -21.77 -29.08
CA PRO A 137 45.93 -21.18 -27.76
C PRO A 137 45.30 -22.05 -26.67
N ALA A 138 45.95 -22.09 -25.51
CA ALA A 138 45.47 -22.81 -24.34
C ALA A 138 44.04 -22.33 -23.95
N PRO A 139 43.18 -23.24 -23.44
CA PRO A 139 41.81 -22.90 -23.07
C PRO A 139 41.81 -21.80 -22.00
N ALA A 140 41.01 -20.76 -22.23
CA ALA A 140 40.86 -19.63 -21.31
C ALA A 140 40.44 -20.11 -19.90
N PRO A 141 40.93 -19.48 -18.82
CA PRO A 141 40.55 -19.82 -17.46
C PRO A 141 39.02 -19.74 -17.29
N ARG A 142 38.44 -20.69 -16.54
CA ARG A 142 37.00 -20.69 -16.26
C ARG A 142 36.65 -19.39 -15.51
N PRO A 143 35.70 -18.57 -16.01
CA PRO A 143 35.28 -17.36 -15.33
C PRO A 143 34.64 -17.66 -13.97
N GLU A 144 34.84 -16.78 -13.00
CA GLU A 144 34.24 -16.84 -11.67
C GLU A 144 32.69 -16.86 -11.74
N PRO A 145 32.01 -17.57 -10.82
CA PRO A 145 30.56 -17.57 -10.76
C PRO A 145 30.01 -16.16 -10.43
N PRO A 146 28.78 -15.83 -10.86
CA PRO A 146 28.14 -14.57 -10.50
C PRO A 146 28.15 -14.34 -8.98
N PRO A 147 28.26 -13.08 -8.50
CA PRO A 147 28.30 -12.77 -7.07
C PRO A 147 27.19 -13.43 -6.25
N LEU A 148 25.97 -13.51 -6.81
CA LEU A 148 24.81 -14.15 -6.18
C LEU A 148 25.02 -15.66 -5.90
N LEU A 149 25.83 -16.34 -6.71
CA LEU A 149 26.08 -17.78 -6.62
C LEU A 149 27.45 -18.13 -6.02
N ALA A 150 28.25 -17.13 -5.67
CA ALA A 150 29.57 -17.34 -5.11
C ALA A 150 29.51 -17.99 -3.71
N ASN A 151 28.46 -17.71 -2.94
CA ASN A 151 28.27 -18.20 -1.57
C ASN A 151 27.04 -19.10 -1.39
N LEU A 152 26.53 -19.71 -2.48
CA LEU A 152 25.29 -20.50 -2.45
C LEU A 152 25.27 -21.59 -1.35
N ASP A 153 26.43 -22.16 -1.03
CA ASP A 153 26.57 -23.22 0.00
C ASP A 153 26.44 -22.70 1.44
N LYS A 154 26.45 -21.38 1.65
CA LYS A 154 26.35 -20.73 2.97
C LYS A 154 24.99 -20.10 3.22
N LEU A 155 24.15 -19.98 2.19
CA LEU A 155 22.84 -19.34 2.27
C LEU A 155 21.80 -20.25 2.93
N SER A 156 20.82 -19.63 3.60
CA SER A 156 19.63 -20.31 4.13
C SER A 156 18.78 -20.92 3.00
N LEU A 157 17.89 -21.86 3.35
CA LEU A 157 16.92 -22.42 2.38
C LEU A 157 16.07 -21.32 1.76
N TRP A 158 15.57 -20.38 2.57
CA TRP A 158 14.79 -19.24 2.10
C TRP A 158 15.57 -18.41 1.08
N SER A 159 16.82 -18.06 1.39
CA SER A 159 17.69 -17.31 0.47
C SER A 159 17.89 -18.03 -0.86
N VAL A 160 18.08 -19.36 -0.85
CA VAL A 160 18.23 -20.15 -2.07
C VAL A 160 16.92 -20.23 -2.87
N GLU A 161 15.77 -20.35 -2.19
CA GLU A 161 14.45 -20.31 -2.82
C GLU A 161 14.15 -18.94 -3.43
N GLN A 162 14.51 -17.84 -2.76
CA GLN A 162 14.39 -16.50 -3.31
C GLN A 162 15.24 -16.33 -4.58
N ILE A 163 16.47 -16.84 -4.58
CA ILE A 163 17.28 -16.89 -5.81
C ILE A 163 16.58 -17.71 -6.89
N ARG A 164 15.94 -18.85 -6.57
CA ARG A 164 15.18 -19.66 -7.54
C ARG A 164 14.04 -18.86 -8.15
N THR A 165 13.22 -18.19 -7.33
CA THR A 165 12.09 -17.38 -7.79
C THR A 165 12.55 -16.25 -8.71
N MET A 166 13.57 -15.50 -8.29
CA MET A 166 14.19 -14.44 -9.11
C MET A 166 14.70 -14.98 -10.45
N LEU A 167 15.35 -16.15 -10.47
CA LEU A 167 15.80 -16.77 -11.72
C LEU A 167 14.64 -17.21 -12.63
N GLN A 168 13.58 -17.78 -12.05
CA GLN A 168 12.42 -18.24 -12.82
C GLN A 168 11.70 -17.09 -13.51
N ALA A 169 11.49 -15.96 -12.81
CA ALA A 169 10.88 -14.77 -13.40
C ALA A 169 11.68 -14.23 -14.59
N ASN A 170 13.02 -14.35 -14.58
CA ASN A 170 13.89 -13.95 -15.70
C ASN A 170 13.92 -14.96 -16.87
N LEU A 171 13.41 -16.18 -16.66
CA LEU A 171 13.40 -17.25 -17.65
C LEU A 171 12.09 -17.33 -18.45
N ASP A 172 11.01 -16.71 -17.95
CA ASP A 172 9.75 -16.67 -18.68
C ASP A 172 9.88 -15.75 -19.92
N PRO A 173 9.70 -16.27 -21.16
CA PRO A 173 9.73 -15.46 -22.37
C PRO A 173 8.69 -14.33 -22.41
N ARG A 174 7.63 -14.43 -21.60
CA ARG A 174 6.59 -13.40 -21.42
C ARG A 174 7.04 -12.29 -20.46
N SER A 175 8.01 -12.60 -19.60
CA SER A 175 8.50 -11.69 -18.58
C SER A 175 9.54 -10.73 -19.17
N ARG A 176 9.22 -9.44 -19.17
CA ARG A 176 10.17 -8.37 -19.48
C ARG A 176 10.78 -7.84 -18.18
N VAL A 177 11.47 -8.70 -17.42
CA VAL A 177 12.13 -8.27 -16.17
C VAL A 177 13.16 -7.19 -16.50
N GLN A 178 12.88 -5.97 -16.09
CA GLN A 178 13.84 -4.88 -16.17
C GLN A 178 14.50 -4.77 -14.79
N ASN A 179 15.76 -5.21 -14.67
CA ASN A 179 16.50 -5.10 -13.40
C ASN A 179 16.53 -3.64 -12.91
N LYS A 180 15.76 -3.35 -11.85
CA LYS A 180 15.67 -2.01 -11.26
C LYS A 180 16.69 -1.84 -10.15
N VAL A 181 17.33 -0.67 -10.12
CA VAL A 181 18.34 -0.35 -9.11
C VAL A 181 17.69 -0.19 -7.72
N ALA A 182 16.48 0.36 -7.67
CA ALA A 182 15.79 0.74 -6.43
C ALA A 182 15.48 -0.44 -5.50
N ILE A 183 15.30 -1.63 -6.07
CA ILE A 183 14.99 -2.89 -5.35
C ILE A 183 16.02 -3.99 -5.64
N GLY A 184 17.19 -3.63 -6.16
CA GLY A 184 18.17 -4.59 -6.66
C GLY A 184 18.94 -5.31 -5.56
N GLU A 185 19.01 -4.78 -4.34
CA GLU A 185 19.64 -5.44 -3.19
C GLU A 185 18.59 -6.10 -2.31
N THR A 186 18.92 -7.24 -1.71
CA THR A 186 18.00 -7.96 -0.81
C THR A 186 18.68 -8.30 0.51
N VAL A 187 17.96 -8.12 1.61
CA VAL A 187 18.34 -8.59 2.95
C VAL A 187 17.30 -9.59 3.41
N ILE A 188 17.73 -10.76 3.89
CA ILE A 188 16.86 -11.73 4.51
C ILE A 188 16.91 -11.53 6.01
N LEU A 189 15.75 -11.42 6.64
CA LEU A 189 15.60 -11.26 8.08
C LEU A 189 14.94 -12.50 8.66
N GLU A 190 15.34 -12.88 9.87
CA GLU A 190 14.54 -13.75 10.74
C GLU A 190 13.79 -12.87 11.71
N VAL A 191 12.47 -13.05 11.78
CA VAL A 191 11.55 -12.29 12.61
C VAL A 191 10.88 -13.23 13.61
N THR A 192 10.90 -12.86 14.88
CA THR A 192 10.17 -13.51 15.96
C THR A 192 9.11 -12.55 16.49
N ILE A 193 7.86 -12.99 16.49
CA ILE A 193 6.73 -12.27 17.07
C ILE A 193 6.32 -13.01 18.35
N ASP A 194 6.34 -12.29 19.47
CA ASP A 194 5.93 -12.83 20.76
C ASP A 194 4.42 -13.15 20.75
N ALA A 195 3.99 -14.09 21.59
CA ALA A 195 2.60 -14.56 21.60
C ALA A 195 1.60 -13.47 22.07
N ASP A 196 2.08 -12.50 22.85
CA ASP A 196 1.34 -11.37 23.41
C ASP A 196 1.68 -10.03 22.73
N ALA A 197 2.51 -10.05 21.67
CA ALA A 197 2.81 -8.86 20.89
C ALA A 197 1.51 -8.21 20.41
N PRO A 198 1.20 -6.94 20.68
CA PRO A 198 -0.08 -6.36 20.24
C PRO A 198 -0.23 -6.52 18.71
N PRO A 199 -1.45 -6.70 18.17
CA PRO A 199 -1.64 -6.75 16.72
C PRO A 199 -1.55 -5.36 16.07
N GLY A 200 -1.56 -5.35 14.74
CA GLY A 200 -1.62 -4.14 13.90
C GLY A 200 -0.30 -3.74 13.28
N ASP A 201 -0.32 -2.60 12.58
CA ASP A 201 0.80 -2.09 11.79
C ASP A 201 2.01 -1.69 12.65
N ARG A 202 3.21 -1.97 12.12
CA ARG A 202 4.51 -1.62 12.69
C ARG A 202 5.37 -0.96 11.62
N ASP A 203 6.28 -0.09 12.05
CA ASP A 203 7.35 0.45 11.21
C ASP A 203 8.53 -0.52 11.26
N LEU A 204 8.80 -1.21 10.15
CA LEU A 204 10.05 -1.94 9.95
C LEU A 204 11.10 -1.02 9.30
N ARG A 205 12.31 -1.01 9.85
CA ARG A 205 13.46 -0.25 9.34
C ARG A 205 14.74 -1.07 9.42
N LEU A 206 15.62 -0.87 8.44
CA LEU A 206 16.97 -1.42 8.46
C LEU A 206 17.96 -0.41 9.03
N ILE A 207 18.86 -0.90 9.89
CA ILE A 207 19.97 -0.13 10.46
C ILE A 207 21.23 -0.47 9.67
N THR A 208 21.77 0.48 8.91
CA THR A 208 23.00 0.29 8.13
C THR A 208 24.17 1.09 8.73
N ARG A 209 25.33 1.07 8.07
CA ARG A 209 26.44 1.98 8.41
C ARG A 209 26.21 3.42 7.95
N THR A 210 25.35 3.63 6.95
CA THR A 210 25.08 4.95 6.36
C THR A 210 23.85 5.64 6.93
N GLY A 211 22.96 4.92 7.61
CA GLY A 211 21.78 5.50 8.27
C GLY A 211 20.70 4.48 8.61
N LEU A 212 19.52 4.99 8.94
CA LEU A 212 18.28 4.22 9.00
C LEU A 212 17.57 4.30 7.65
N SER A 213 16.91 3.22 7.24
CA SER A 213 16.03 3.26 6.08
C SER A 213 14.76 4.07 6.35
N ASN A 214 14.02 4.36 5.28
CA ASN A 214 12.59 4.67 5.36
C ASN A 214 11.85 3.56 6.12
N PRO A 215 10.70 3.88 6.74
CA PRO A 215 9.81 2.86 7.30
C PRO A 215 9.13 2.08 6.18
N LEU A 216 8.85 0.81 6.46
CA LEU A 216 7.94 -0.05 5.72
C LEU A 216 6.89 -0.58 6.70
N VAL A 217 5.64 -0.69 6.25
CA VAL A 217 4.58 -1.33 7.04
C VAL A 217 4.90 -2.81 7.23
N PHE A 218 4.84 -3.26 8.48
CA PHE A 218 4.94 -4.66 8.88
C PHE A 218 3.78 -4.99 9.83
N GLU A 219 2.95 -5.97 9.49
CA GLU A 219 1.74 -6.25 10.26
C GLU A 219 1.93 -7.40 11.26
N VAL A 220 1.49 -7.19 12.50
CA VAL A 220 1.33 -8.27 13.49
C VAL A 220 -0.12 -8.77 13.48
N GLY A 221 -0.32 -9.99 13.00
CA GLY A 221 -1.63 -10.64 12.88
C GLY A 221 -1.92 -11.69 13.96
N ARG A 222 -3.18 -12.13 14.01
CA ARG A 222 -3.67 -13.20 14.92
C ARG A 222 -4.06 -14.49 14.18
N THR A 223 -4.39 -14.38 12.90
CA THR A 223 -4.89 -15.47 12.05
C THR A 223 -3.77 -16.33 11.50
N LEU A 224 -4.11 -17.52 11.01
CA LEU A 224 -3.17 -18.39 10.29
C LEU A 224 -2.60 -17.63 9.08
N GLU A 225 -1.28 -17.57 8.98
CA GLU A 225 -0.58 -17.01 7.82
C GLU A 225 -0.32 -18.12 6.81
N VAL A 226 -0.75 -17.91 5.57
CA VAL A 226 -0.47 -18.79 4.44
C VAL A 226 0.29 -17.98 3.40
N TRP A 227 1.41 -18.51 2.95
CA TRP A 227 2.23 -17.90 1.91
C TRP A 227 1.92 -18.56 0.57
N GLU A 228 1.95 -17.76 -0.49
CA GLU A 228 1.82 -18.28 -1.84
C GLU A 228 2.91 -19.32 -2.14
N HIS A 229 2.61 -20.20 -3.10
CA HIS A 229 3.56 -21.20 -3.58
C HIS A 229 3.45 -21.30 -5.10
N GLU A 230 4.38 -20.66 -5.81
CA GLU A 230 4.38 -20.65 -7.28
C GLU A 230 4.79 -22.01 -7.90
N PRO A 231 4.20 -22.38 -9.07
CA PRO A 231 3.14 -21.67 -9.79
C PRO A 231 1.73 -21.94 -9.20
N ASN A 232 0.89 -20.92 -9.10
CA ASN A 232 -0.46 -21.03 -8.50
C ASN A 232 -1.58 -20.37 -9.33
N SER A 233 -1.38 -20.12 -10.63
CA SER A 233 -2.42 -19.52 -11.47
C SER A 233 -3.56 -20.50 -11.77
N ARG A 234 -4.69 -20.01 -12.29
CA ARG A 234 -5.87 -20.85 -12.61
C ARG A 234 -5.59 -22.01 -13.56
N THR A 235 -4.57 -21.89 -14.41
CA THR A 235 -4.17 -22.94 -15.35
C THR A 235 -3.27 -24.01 -14.73
N ASP A 236 -2.76 -23.76 -13.53
CA ASP A 236 -1.85 -24.67 -12.84
C ASP A 236 -2.59 -25.77 -12.07
N LYS A 237 -1.81 -26.67 -11.47
CA LYS A 237 -2.37 -27.75 -10.66
C LYS A 237 -3.03 -27.16 -9.41
N PRO A 238 -4.30 -27.50 -9.14
CA PRO A 238 -4.99 -27.06 -7.93
C PRO A 238 -4.20 -27.33 -6.65
N THR A 239 -4.08 -26.31 -5.80
CA THR A 239 -3.61 -26.44 -4.42
C THR A 239 -4.72 -26.98 -3.51
N ALA A 240 -4.37 -27.39 -2.29
CA ALA A 240 -5.37 -27.82 -1.31
C ALA A 240 -6.24 -26.62 -0.87
N ALA A 241 -7.54 -26.84 -0.74
CA ALA A 241 -8.45 -25.79 -0.28
C ALA A 241 -8.23 -25.48 1.22
N LEU A 242 -8.13 -24.19 1.52
CA LEU A 242 -7.89 -23.61 2.83
C LEU A 242 -9.20 -23.26 3.52
N GLU A 243 -9.21 -23.27 4.86
CA GLU A 243 -10.39 -22.94 5.67
C GLU A 243 -10.18 -21.61 6.40
N PRO A 244 -10.94 -20.55 6.09
CA PRO A 244 -10.92 -19.30 6.84
C PRO A 244 -11.31 -19.49 8.33
N PRO A 245 -10.88 -18.59 9.24
CA PRO A 245 -10.17 -17.33 8.99
C PRO A 245 -8.66 -17.49 8.82
N LEU A 246 -8.08 -16.78 7.87
CA LEU A 246 -6.65 -16.81 7.55
C LEU A 246 -6.18 -15.49 6.91
N THR A 247 -4.86 -15.30 6.85
CA THR A 247 -4.21 -14.25 6.08
C THR A 247 -3.35 -14.87 4.99
N LEU A 248 -3.59 -14.48 3.75
CA LEU A 248 -2.79 -14.86 2.59
C LEU A 248 -1.69 -13.82 2.38
N ASN A 249 -0.50 -14.25 1.99
CA ASN A 249 0.62 -13.38 1.63
C ASN A 249 1.08 -13.76 0.23
N GLY A 250 1.26 -12.78 -0.64
CA GLY A 250 1.81 -13.03 -1.97
C GLY A 250 2.57 -11.84 -2.58
N GLN A 251 3.15 -12.11 -3.75
CA GLN A 251 3.87 -11.16 -4.60
C GLN A 251 3.50 -11.41 -6.06
N ILE A 252 2.84 -10.46 -6.70
CA ILE A 252 2.51 -10.59 -8.12
C ILE A 252 3.78 -10.39 -8.95
N MET A 253 4.24 -11.44 -9.61
CA MET A 253 5.36 -11.37 -10.57
C MET A 253 4.87 -11.01 -11.98
N PRO A 254 5.77 -10.65 -12.94
CA PRO A 254 5.38 -10.25 -14.28
C PRO A 254 4.43 -11.22 -15.01
N GLY A 255 3.20 -10.80 -15.28
CA GLY A 255 2.17 -11.60 -15.95
C GLY A 255 1.50 -12.66 -15.07
N ASP A 256 1.74 -12.60 -13.77
CA ASP A 256 1.23 -13.55 -12.78
C ASP A 256 -0.20 -13.25 -12.36
N GLN A 257 -0.87 -14.28 -11.88
CA GLN A 257 -2.17 -14.23 -11.22
C GLN A 257 -2.15 -15.28 -10.12
N ASP A 258 -2.37 -14.84 -8.89
CA ASP A 258 -2.26 -15.74 -7.75
C ASP A 258 -3.63 -16.28 -7.39
N THR A 259 -3.74 -17.61 -7.25
CA THR A 259 -5.01 -18.21 -6.82
C THR A 259 -4.93 -19.02 -5.54
N PHE A 260 -5.96 -18.84 -4.72
CA PHE A 260 -6.15 -19.54 -3.46
C PHE A 260 -7.51 -20.20 -3.42
N ARG A 261 -7.52 -21.50 -3.09
CA ARG A 261 -8.76 -22.25 -2.90
C ARG A 261 -9.25 -22.11 -1.47
N LEU A 262 -10.52 -21.78 -1.31
CA LEU A 262 -11.18 -21.55 -0.03
C LEU A 262 -12.36 -22.50 0.11
N LYS A 263 -12.48 -23.21 1.22
CA LYS A 263 -13.71 -23.93 1.56
C LYS A 263 -14.62 -22.97 2.31
N LEU A 264 -15.74 -22.62 1.68
CA LEU A 264 -16.74 -21.73 2.25
C LEU A 264 -18.05 -22.48 2.47
N ARG A 265 -18.81 -22.07 3.48
CA ARG A 265 -20.10 -22.64 3.87
C ARG A 265 -21.23 -21.65 3.62
N GLN A 266 -22.38 -22.16 3.25
CA GLN A 266 -23.60 -21.39 3.04
C GLN A 266 -23.90 -20.48 4.24
N GLY A 267 -24.26 -19.24 3.96
CA GLY A 267 -24.63 -18.22 4.95
C GLY A 267 -23.44 -17.53 5.62
N GLN A 268 -22.19 -17.94 5.35
CA GLN A 268 -21.03 -17.19 5.82
C GLN A 268 -21.00 -15.80 5.18
N LYS A 269 -20.69 -14.80 6.00
CA LYS A 269 -20.58 -13.40 5.59
C LYS A 269 -19.11 -13.02 5.47
N MET A 270 -18.53 -13.36 4.33
CA MET A 270 -17.10 -13.24 4.10
C MET A 270 -16.70 -11.78 3.85
N VAL A 271 -15.64 -11.37 4.55
CA VAL A 271 -14.88 -10.16 4.30
C VAL A 271 -13.50 -10.58 3.79
N ILE A 272 -13.22 -10.25 2.54
CA ILE A 272 -11.93 -10.47 1.89
C ILE A 272 -11.30 -9.10 1.66
N GLN A 273 -10.38 -8.72 2.53
CA GLN A 273 -9.72 -7.42 2.51
C GLN A 273 -8.30 -7.58 2.00
N VAL A 274 -8.03 -7.05 0.80
CA VAL A 274 -6.69 -6.99 0.24
C VAL A 274 -5.98 -5.76 0.81
N GLN A 275 -4.69 -5.89 1.07
CA GLN A 275 -3.79 -4.81 1.46
C GLN A 275 -2.60 -4.84 0.52
N ALA A 276 -2.47 -3.82 -0.32
CA ALA A 276 -1.31 -3.64 -1.19
C ALA A 276 -0.82 -2.19 -1.11
N ARG A 277 -1.70 -1.23 -1.41
CA ARG A 277 -1.43 0.21 -1.26
C ARG A 277 -1.36 0.61 0.22
N HIS A 278 -2.02 -0.13 1.11
CA HIS A 278 -1.80 -0.03 2.56
C HIS A 278 -0.35 -0.34 2.93
N LEU A 279 0.23 -1.39 2.33
CA LEU A 279 1.60 -1.83 2.62
C LEU A 279 2.63 -0.91 1.95
N ILE A 280 2.40 -0.59 0.68
CA ILE A 280 3.30 0.19 -0.17
C ILE A 280 2.48 1.21 -0.98
N PRO A 281 2.26 2.42 -0.45
CA PRO A 281 1.39 3.42 -1.09
C PRO A 281 1.89 3.90 -2.47
N TYR A 282 3.21 3.86 -2.69
CA TYR A 282 3.83 4.39 -3.90
C TYR A 282 5.06 3.59 -4.33
N LEU A 283 5.14 3.31 -5.63
CA LEU A 283 6.20 2.61 -6.33
C LEU A 283 6.82 3.55 -7.37
N ALA A 284 7.90 4.25 -7.00
CA ALA A 284 8.46 5.38 -7.75
C ALA A 284 8.86 5.10 -9.21
N ASP A 285 9.18 3.86 -9.54
CA ASP A 285 9.64 3.43 -10.87
C ASP A 285 8.70 2.41 -11.54
N ALA A 286 7.49 2.23 -10.99
CA ALA A 286 6.37 1.57 -11.65
C ALA A 286 5.53 2.60 -12.41
N VAL A 287 4.88 2.18 -13.50
CA VAL A 287 3.93 3.03 -14.24
C VAL A 287 2.61 2.27 -14.40
N PRO A 288 1.49 2.77 -13.84
CA PRO A 288 1.43 3.86 -12.86
C PRO A 288 2.21 3.52 -11.57
N GLY A 289 2.56 4.54 -10.78
CA GLY A 289 3.49 4.45 -9.64
C GLY A 289 2.96 3.75 -8.40
N TRP A 290 2.25 2.65 -8.55
CA TRP A 290 1.63 1.85 -7.50
C TRP A 290 1.25 0.47 -8.04
N PHE A 291 1.05 -0.48 -7.14
CA PHE A 291 0.36 -1.74 -7.43
C PHE A 291 -1.15 -1.47 -7.35
N GLN A 292 -1.90 -1.83 -8.40
CA GLN A 292 -3.36 -1.76 -8.41
C GLN A 292 -3.92 -3.18 -8.30
N PRO A 293 -4.09 -3.71 -7.08
CA PRO A 293 -4.61 -5.05 -6.90
C PRO A 293 -6.07 -5.16 -7.37
N THR A 294 -6.42 -6.29 -7.96
CA THR A 294 -7.79 -6.72 -8.16
C THR A 294 -8.04 -7.99 -7.35
N ALA A 295 -9.28 -8.19 -6.92
CA ALA A 295 -9.73 -9.39 -6.22
C ALA A 295 -10.97 -9.93 -6.92
N ALA A 296 -10.87 -11.15 -7.46
CA ALA A 296 -11.98 -11.87 -8.05
C ALA A 296 -12.27 -13.15 -7.27
N LEU A 297 -13.53 -13.38 -6.91
CA LEU A 297 -13.97 -14.61 -6.27
C LEU A 297 -14.75 -15.44 -7.29
N PHE A 298 -14.32 -16.68 -7.50
CA PHE A 298 -15.00 -17.66 -8.35
C PHE A 298 -15.70 -18.70 -7.49
N GLY A 299 -16.94 -19.02 -7.85
CA GLY A 299 -17.76 -20.03 -7.20
C GLY A 299 -17.38 -21.48 -7.57
N PRO A 300 -18.08 -22.47 -6.99
CA PRO A 300 -17.79 -23.90 -7.20
C PRO A 300 -17.91 -24.40 -8.65
N GLU A 301 -18.66 -23.68 -9.49
CA GLU A 301 -18.81 -23.98 -10.93
C GLU A 301 -17.85 -23.13 -11.79
N ASN A 302 -16.83 -22.52 -11.16
CA ASN A 302 -15.81 -21.67 -11.78
C ASN A 302 -16.35 -20.37 -12.42
N GLN A 303 -17.54 -19.95 -12.01
CA GLN A 303 -18.17 -18.68 -12.36
C GLN A 303 -17.66 -17.56 -11.46
N GLU A 304 -17.40 -16.36 -12.00
CA GLU A 304 -17.10 -15.19 -11.19
C GLU A 304 -18.36 -14.79 -10.40
N VAL A 305 -18.25 -14.73 -9.07
CA VAL A 305 -19.35 -14.37 -8.17
C VAL A 305 -19.17 -13.01 -7.50
N ALA A 306 -17.93 -12.49 -7.48
CA ALA A 306 -17.62 -11.14 -7.04
C ALA A 306 -16.30 -10.67 -7.68
N TYR A 307 -16.19 -9.36 -7.91
CA TYR A 307 -14.98 -8.69 -8.37
C TYR A 307 -14.90 -7.32 -7.71
N GLN A 308 -13.70 -6.92 -7.29
CA GLN A 308 -13.38 -5.57 -6.83
C GLN A 308 -11.95 -5.19 -7.22
N ASP A 309 -11.74 -3.93 -7.59
CA ASP A 309 -10.42 -3.32 -7.81
C ASP A 309 -10.17 -2.11 -6.89
N ASP A 310 -11.14 -1.77 -6.06
CA ASP A 310 -11.06 -0.74 -5.02
C ASP A 310 -12.16 -0.97 -3.95
N TYR A 311 -12.11 -0.17 -2.88
CA TYR A 311 -13.23 0.00 -1.97
C TYR A 311 -13.57 1.49 -1.85
N ARG A 312 -14.57 1.92 -2.62
CA ARG A 312 -15.02 3.32 -2.75
C ARG A 312 -13.97 4.22 -3.40
N PHE A 313 -13.09 4.77 -2.58
CA PHE A 313 -11.97 5.61 -3.00
C PHE A 313 -10.65 5.13 -2.40
N HIS A 314 -10.70 4.07 -1.58
CA HIS A 314 -9.52 3.34 -1.16
C HIS A 314 -9.12 2.40 -2.28
N PRO A 315 -7.86 2.45 -2.73
CA PRO A 315 -7.43 1.66 -3.88
C PRO A 315 -7.24 0.17 -3.59
N ASP A 316 -7.30 -0.24 -2.33
CA ASP A 316 -7.20 -1.63 -1.92
C ASP A 316 -8.61 -2.27 -1.88
N PRO A 317 -8.85 -3.36 -2.62
CA PRO A 317 -10.18 -3.93 -2.77
C PRO A 317 -10.66 -4.66 -1.52
N VAL A 318 -11.96 -4.53 -1.26
CA VAL A 318 -12.66 -5.28 -0.21
C VAL A 318 -13.87 -5.98 -0.82
N VAL A 319 -13.82 -7.31 -0.89
CA VAL A 319 -14.95 -8.14 -1.33
C VAL A 319 -15.79 -8.52 -0.10
N LEU A 320 -17.05 -8.09 -0.11
CA LEU A 320 -18.05 -8.42 0.90
C LEU A 320 -19.07 -9.38 0.27
N TYR A 321 -19.10 -10.63 0.73
CA TYR A 321 -19.84 -11.69 0.04
C TYR A 321 -20.57 -12.62 1.01
N GLU A 322 -21.88 -12.77 0.82
CA GLU A 322 -22.68 -13.78 1.53
C GLU A 322 -22.71 -15.06 0.71
N VAL A 323 -22.19 -16.14 1.28
CA VAL A 323 -21.95 -17.40 0.57
C VAL A 323 -23.29 -18.11 0.30
N PRO A 324 -23.69 -18.32 -0.97
CA PRO A 324 -25.01 -18.86 -1.30
C PRO A 324 -25.11 -20.39 -1.09
N SER A 325 -23.98 -21.09 -1.15
CA SER A 325 -23.92 -22.55 -1.00
C SER A 325 -22.53 -22.99 -0.53
N ASP A 326 -22.48 -24.11 0.19
CA ASP A 326 -21.23 -24.81 0.52
C ASP A 326 -20.44 -25.12 -0.75
N GLY A 327 -19.12 -25.00 -0.68
CA GLY A 327 -18.25 -25.44 -1.78
C GLY A 327 -16.83 -24.89 -1.70
N GLU A 328 -16.04 -25.27 -2.71
CA GLU A 328 -14.73 -24.68 -2.95
C GLU A 328 -14.90 -23.43 -3.82
N TYR A 329 -14.40 -22.31 -3.32
CA TYR A 329 -14.30 -21.05 -4.03
C TYR A 329 -12.84 -20.78 -4.36
N VAL A 330 -12.58 -20.00 -5.41
CA VAL A 330 -11.22 -19.60 -5.79
C VAL A 330 -11.13 -18.08 -5.68
N LEU A 331 -10.25 -17.59 -4.82
CA LEU A 331 -9.86 -16.20 -4.79
C LEU A 331 -8.68 -16.01 -5.74
N GLU A 332 -8.80 -15.07 -6.68
CA GLU A 332 -7.74 -14.63 -7.57
C GLU A 332 -7.31 -13.22 -7.20
N ILE A 333 -5.99 -12.99 -7.11
CA ILE A 333 -5.36 -11.68 -6.96
C ILE A 333 -4.49 -11.40 -8.17
N ALA A 334 -4.60 -10.20 -8.73
CA ALA A 334 -3.78 -9.77 -9.86
C ALA A 334 -3.50 -8.25 -9.80
N ASP A 335 -2.57 -7.77 -10.62
CA ASP A 335 -2.49 -6.35 -10.97
C ASP A 335 -3.47 -6.04 -12.10
N SER A 336 -4.21 -4.94 -12.02
CA SER A 336 -5.28 -4.60 -12.97
C SER A 336 -4.84 -4.50 -14.44
N ILE A 337 -3.55 -4.33 -14.68
CA ILE A 337 -2.94 -4.31 -16.01
C ILE A 337 -1.84 -5.36 -16.19
N TYR A 338 -1.83 -6.40 -15.35
CA TYR A 338 -0.97 -7.58 -15.45
C TYR A 338 0.53 -7.25 -15.52
N ARG A 339 0.96 -6.27 -14.72
CA ARG A 339 2.39 -6.02 -14.51
C ARG A 339 2.93 -7.08 -13.56
N GLY A 340 3.37 -6.68 -12.37
CA GLY A 340 4.06 -7.53 -11.42
C GLY A 340 5.55 -7.23 -11.33
N ARG A 341 6.07 -7.33 -10.11
CA ARG A 341 7.46 -7.07 -9.70
C ARG A 341 7.63 -7.56 -8.26
N GLU A 342 8.86 -7.71 -7.81
CA GLU A 342 9.17 -8.17 -6.46
C GLU A 342 8.58 -7.29 -5.34
N ASP A 343 8.21 -6.04 -5.63
CA ASP A 343 7.54 -5.14 -4.67
C ASP A 343 6.02 -5.01 -4.88
N PHE A 344 5.40 -5.84 -5.72
CA PHE A 344 3.94 -5.96 -5.84
C PHE A 344 3.44 -6.93 -4.76
N VAL A 345 3.78 -6.59 -3.52
CA VAL A 345 3.45 -7.38 -2.34
C VAL A 345 2.02 -7.09 -1.92
N TYR A 346 1.28 -8.13 -1.56
CA TYR A 346 -0.01 -8.00 -0.94
C TYR A 346 -0.18 -8.92 0.26
N ARG A 347 -1.12 -8.55 1.13
CA ARG A 347 -1.72 -9.40 2.16
C ARG A 347 -3.22 -9.45 1.93
N VAL A 348 -3.86 -10.58 2.22
CA VAL A 348 -5.33 -10.69 2.16
C VAL A 348 -5.88 -11.30 3.44
N HIS A 349 -6.70 -10.55 4.17
CA HIS A 349 -7.47 -11.08 5.29
C HIS A 349 -8.76 -11.71 4.77
N VAL A 350 -8.93 -13.00 5.04
CA VAL A 350 -10.10 -13.78 4.61
C VAL A 350 -10.77 -14.36 5.84
N GLY A 351 -12.02 -13.96 6.10
CA GLY A 351 -12.78 -14.44 7.25
C GLY A 351 -14.12 -13.75 7.41
N GLU A 352 -14.74 -13.96 8.57
CA GLU A 352 -15.97 -13.27 8.99
C GLU A 352 -15.64 -12.15 9.99
N GLN A 353 -14.49 -11.48 9.81
CA GLN A 353 -14.08 -10.38 10.67
C GLN A 353 -15.07 -9.20 10.60
N PRO A 354 -15.22 -8.42 11.69
CA PRO A 354 -16.05 -7.22 11.67
C PRO A 354 -15.47 -6.20 10.70
N PHE A 355 -16.34 -5.63 9.85
CA PHE A 355 -15.96 -4.60 8.89
C PHE A 355 -17.00 -3.48 8.90
N VAL A 356 -16.64 -2.32 9.46
CA VAL A 356 -17.51 -1.16 9.53
C VAL A 356 -17.40 -0.38 8.22
N THR A 357 -18.51 -0.28 7.49
CA THR A 357 -18.58 0.44 6.22
C THR A 357 -18.77 1.93 6.44
N HIS A 358 -19.43 2.35 7.50
CA HIS A 358 -19.54 3.77 7.90
C HIS A 358 -20.03 3.90 9.34
N LEU A 359 -19.84 5.09 9.90
CA LEU A 359 -20.40 5.50 11.18
C LEU A 359 -21.15 6.84 11.06
N PHE A 360 -22.07 7.09 11.99
CA PHE A 360 -22.71 8.40 12.11
C PHE A 360 -23.10 8.70 13.56
N PRO A 361 -22.90 9.94 14.05
CA PRO A 361 -22.23 11.08 13.40
C PRO A 361 -20.74 10.83 13.13
N LEU A 362 -20.12 11.57 12.20
CA LEU A 362 -18.69 11.44 11.85
C LEU A 362 -17.72 12.00 12.91
N GLY A 363 -18.19 12.22 14.14
CA GLY A 363 -17.43 12.93 15.15
C GLY A 363 -18.30 13.48 16.27
N GLY A 364 -17.67 14.25 17.16
CA GLY A 364 -18.37 14.86 18.27
C GLY A 364 -17.60 15.98 18.94
N ARG A 365 -18.25 16.62 19.92
CA ARG A 365 -17.67 17.73 20.66
C ARG A 365 -16.69 17.23 21.72
N GLU A 366 -15.56 17.91 21.84
CA GLU A 366 -14.54 17.65 22.86
C GLU A 366 -15.15 17.61 24.26
N GLY A 367 -14.80 16.58 25.02
CA GLY A 367 -15.27 16.33 26.38
C GLY A 367 -16.70 15.78 26.49
N ASN A 368 -17.43 15.65 25.38
CA ASN A 368 -18.82 15.17 25.40
C ASN A 368 -18.93 13.70 24.98
N ALA A 369 -19.78 12.95 25.69
CA ALA A 369 -20.16 11.61 25.27
C ALA A 369 -20.77 11.65 23.86
N THR A 370 -20.17 10.91 22.93
CA THR A 370 -20.56 10.90 21.52
C THR A 370 -20.87 9.47 21.10
N PRO A 371 -22.15 9.05 21.22
CA PRO A 371 -22.60 7.78 20.67
C PRO A 371 -22.63 7.86 19.14
N VAL A 372 -22.12 6.81 18.50
CA VAL A 372 -22.20 6.63 17.05
C VAL A 372 -22.90 5.33 16.72
N THR A 373 -23.70 5.36 15.66
CA THR A 373 -24.24 4.15 15.04
C THR A 373 -23.26 3.67 13.99
N LEU A 374 -22.88 2.39 14.08
CA LEU A 374 -22.02 1.70 13.13
C LEU A 374 -22.88 0.87 12.16
N THR A 375 -22.53 0.91 10.89
CA THR A 375 -23.11 0.05 9.85
C THR A 375 -21.99 -0.76 9.21
N GLY A 376 -22.25 -2.03 8.90
CA GLY A 376 -21.24 -2.87 8.27
C GLY A 376 -21.55 -4.36 8.33
N TRP A 377 -20.49 -5.15 8.19
CA TRP A 377 -20.51 -6.61 8.14
C TRP A 377 -19.99 -7.19 9.45
N ASN A 378 -20.60 -8.30 9.87
CA ASN A 378 -20.22 -9.06 11.07
C ASN A 378 -20.14 -8.21 12.34
N LEU A 379 -21.05 -7.23 12.46
CA LEU A 379 -21.13 -6.35 13.63
C LEU A 379 -21.93 -7.00 14.77
N LEU A 380 -21.37 -7.00 15.98
CA LEU A 380 -21.85 -7.49 17.27
C LEU A 380 -22.58 -6.35 17.97
N PHE A 381 -22.02 -5.15 17.89
CA PHE A 381 -22.57 -3.94 18.49
C PHE A 381 -22.76 -2.88 17.40
N PRO A 382 -24.01 -2.43 17.15
CA PRO A 382 -24.30 -1.40 16.17
C PRO A 382 -24.09 0.01 16.73
N GLN A 383 -23.75 0.16 18.01
CA GLN A 383 -23.54 1.45 18.65
C GLN A 383 -22.29 1.43 19.52
N MET A 384 -21.46 2.46 19.38
CA MET A 384 -20.21 2.61 20.12
C MET A 384 -20.03 4.06 20.60
N GLN A 385 -19.11 4.26 21.54
CA GLN A 385 -18.70 5.58 21.99
C GLN A 385 -17.39 5.99 21.29
N LEU A 386 -17.35 7.22 20.78
CA LEU A 386 -16.11 7.84 20.35
C LEU A 386 -15.34 8.42 21.56
N ASP A 387 -14.02 8.34 21.50
CA ASP A 387 -13.15 9.01 22.47
C ASP A 387 -13.00 10.49 22.10
N THR A 388 -13.72 11.35 22.82
CA THR A 388 -13.66 12.81 22.67
C THR A 388 -12.85 13.48 23.78
N THR A 389 -11.99 12.76 24.49
CA THR A 389 -11.17 13.31 25.59
C THR A 389 -10.39 14.57 25.16
N PRO A 390 -10.30 15.61 25.99
CA PRO A 390 -9.62 16.84 25.61
C PRO A 390 -8.14 16.70 25.30
N GLY A 391 -7.63 17.54 24.39
CA GLY A 391 -6.20 17.65 24.09
C GLY A 391 -5.62 16.61 23.12
N GLY A 392 -6.47 15.78 22.52
CA GLY A 392 -6.10 14.91 21.40
C GLY A 392 -6.14 15.63 20.04
N PRO A 393 -5.70 14.97 18.95
CA PRO A 393 -5.78 15.54 17.61
C PRO A 393 -7.24 15.76 17.17
N ALA A 394 -7.43 16.67 16.20
CA ALA A 394 -8.74 17.02 15.66
C ALA A 394 -9.37 15.88 14.86
N VAL A 395 -8.56 15.07 14.16
CA VAL A 395 -8.99 13.82 13.55
C VAL A 395 -8.35 12.67 14.31
N ARG A 396 -9.16 11.69 14.71
CA ARG A 396 -8.76 10.52 15.49
C ARG A 396 -9.17 9.25 14.77
N GLN A 397 -8.55 8.12 15.10
CA GLN A 397 -8.92 6.81 14.58
C GLN A 397 -9.70 6.04 15.64
N ALA A 398 -10.88 5.57 15.29
CA ALA A 398 -11.65 4.68 16.14
C ALA A 398 -11.22 3.24 15.85
N VAL A 399 -10.62 2.59 16.85
CA VAL A 399 -10.33 1.17 16.83
C VAL A 399 -11.06 0.55 18.00
N TRP A 400 -11.95 -0.38 17.71
CA TRP A 400 -12.66 -1.13 18.73
C TRP A 400 -12.11 -2.54 18.76
N ASP A 401 -11.83 -3.05 19.96
CA ASP A 401 -11.45 -4.42 20.17
C ASP A 401 -12.70 -5.29 20.23
N TRP A 402 -12.84 -6.17 19.25
CA TRP A 402 -13.88 -7.19 19.26
C TRP A 402 -13.27 -8.52 19.71
N PRO A 403 -14.08 -9.42 20.30
CA PRO A 403 -13.58 -10.70 20.82
C PRO A 403 -12.80 -11.53 19.79
N GLU A 404 -13.18 -11.46 18.51
CA GLU A 404 -12.62 -12.29 17.44
C GLU A 404 -11.46 -11.59 16.69
N ALA A 405 -11.65 -10.35 16.26
CA ALA A 405 -10.62 -9.52 15.60
C ALA A 405 -11.02 -8.04 15.64
N PRO A 406 -10.08 -7.07 15.72
CA PRO A 406 -10.45 -5.66 15.63
C PRO A 406 -11.12 -5.36 14.28
N ALA A 407 -12.07 -4.44 14.26
CA ALA A 407 -12.64 -3.93 13.02
C ALA A 407 -11.65 -2.99 12.30
N ASN A 408 -11.90 -2.69 11.03
CA ASN A 408 -11.14 -1.67 10.31
C ASN A 408 -11.22 -0.31 11.04
N PRO A 409 -10.11 0.44 11.13
CA PRO A 409 -10.09 1.75 11.76
C PRO A 409 -10.94 2.73 10.95
N LEU A 410 -11.66 3.61 11.64
CA LEU A 410 -12.41 4.70 11.01
C LEU A 410 -12.00 6.06 11.56
N PRO A 411 -11.65 7.03 10.69
CA PRO A 411 -11.40 8.39 11.12
C PRO A 411 -12.69 9.07 11.61
N TYR A 412 -12.58 9.87 12.67
CA TYR A 412 -13.65 10.74 13.16
C TYR A 412 -13.08 12.07 13.64
N ALA A 413 -13.89 13.13 13.59
CA ALA A 413 -13.47 14.47 14.00
C ALA A 413 -13.92 14.81 15.43
N VAL A 414 -13.05 15.48 16.17
CA VAL A 414 -13.34 16.07 17.48
C VAL A 414 -13.07 17.56 17.42
N ASP A 415 -14.04 18.37 17.84
CA ASP A 415 -13.93 19.83 17.82
C ASP A 415 -14.51 20.46 19.09
N THR A 416 -14.20 21.73 19.36
CA THR A 416 -14.66 22.48 20.53
C THR A 416 -15.95 23.28 20.28
N LEU A 417 -16.34 23.48 19.02
CA LEU A 417 -17.56 24.21 18.64
C LEU A 417 -18.84 23.53 19.12
N PRO A 418 -19.92 24.30 19.29
CA PRO A 418 -21.23 23.69 19.41
C PRO A 418 -21.56 22.87 18.16
N GLU A 419 -22.34 21.81 18.35
CA GLU A 419 -22.78 20.92 17.28
C GLU A 419 -24.31 20.89 17.21
N ALA A 420 -24.83 20.68 16.01
CA ALA A 420 -26.21 20.32 15.76
C ALA A 420 -26.26 19.17 14.75
N THR A 421 -27.39 18.47 14.71
CA THR A 421 -27.72 17.56 13.62
C THR A 421 -28.54 18.32 12.58
N GLU A 422 -28.43 17.92 11.32
CA GLU A 422 -29.37 18.37 10.29
C GLU A 422 -30.81 18.02 10.66
N VAL A 423 -31.77 18.75 10.10
CA VAL A 423 -33.20 18.50 10.30
C VAL A 423 -33.92 18.55 8.96
N GLU A 424 -34.29 17.38 8.44
CA GLU A 424 -35.10 17.25 7.23
C GLU A 424 -36.58 17.61 7.46
N PRO A 425 -37.31 18.09 6.43
CA PRO A 425 -36.80 18.46 5.10
C PRO A 425 -36.10 19.82 5.12
N ASN A 426 -34.89 19.92 4.58
CA ASN A 426 -34.17 21.20 4.51
C ASN A 426 -33.84 21.64 3.06
N GLY A 427 -34.15 20.81 2.04
CA GLY A 427 -33.55 20.94 0.70
C GLY A 427 -34.02 22.08 -0.20
N THR A 428 -34.70 23.07 0.34
CA THR A 428 -35.03 24.31 -0.39
C THR A 428 -34.75 25.53 0.47
N ARG A 429 -34.58 26.69 -0.15
CA ARG A 429 -34.41 27.96 0.59
C ARG A 429 -35.58 28.29 1.52
N ALA A 430 -36.79 27.78 1.23
CA ALA A 430 -37.97 27.97 2.07
C ALA A 430 -37.97 27.03 3.28
N ALA A 431 -37.42 25.82 3.13
CA ALA A 431 -37.30 24.81 4.18
C ALA A 431 -35.96 24.88 4.93
N ALA A 432 -35.03 25.74 4.49
CA ALA A 432 -33.67 25.81 5.00
C ALA A 432 -33.58 25.87 6.52
N GLN A 433 -32.77 24.99 7.11
CA GLN A 433 -32.55 24.92 8.54
C GLN A 433 -31.84 26.19 9.02
N ARG A 434 -32.45 26.88 9.98
CA ARG A 434 -31.86 28.09 10.58
C ARG A 434 -30.75 27.70 11.55
N VAL A 435 -29.57 28.28 11.39
CA VAL A 435 -28.39 28.00 12.23
C VAL A 435 -27.83 29.28 12.84
N THR A 436 -27.22 29.15 14.02
CA THR A 436 -26.52 30.25 14.71
C THR A 436 -25.03 29.93 14.78
N LEU A 437 -24.20 30.86 14.28
CA LEU A 437 -22.77 30.64 14.12
C LEU A 437 -21.97 31.08 15.37
N PRO A 438 -20.81 30.46 15.67
CA PRO A 438 -20.20 29.33 14.94
C PRO A 438 -20.86 27.99 15.28
N LEU A 439 -20.90 27.05 14.34
CA LEU A 439 -21.56 25.75 14.48
C LEU A 439 -20.88 24.67 13.62
N ILE A 440 -20.90 23.42 14.09
CA ILE A 440 -20.69 22.23 13.26
C ILE A 440 -22.03 21.51 13.10
N ILE A 441 -22.36 21.13 11.87
CA ILE A 441 -23.57 20.37 11.56
C ILE A 441 -23.15 18.96 11.17
N ASN A 442 -23.68 17.96 11.85
CA ASN A 442 -23.59 16.56 11.45
C ASN A 442 -24.80 16.23 10.57
N GLY A 443 -24.57 15.81 9.33
CA GLY A 443 -25.64 15.51 8.39
C GLY A 443 -25.29 14.42 7.39
N ARG A 444 -26.22 14.14 6.46
CA ARG A 444 -26.15 13.11 5.43
C ARG A 444 -26.89 13.59 4.19
N ILE A 445 -26.26 13.41 3.03
CA ILE A 445 -26.98 13.43 1.75
C ILE A 445 -27.77 12.12 1.68
N GLU A 446 -29.02 12.11 2.18
CA GLU A 446 -29.74 10.87 2.53
C GLU A 446 -30.06 9.99 1.31
N LYS A 447 -30.18 10.61 0.13
CA LYS A 447 -30.58 9.96 -1.12
C LYS A 447 -29.94 10.65 -2.33
N PRO A 448 -29.89 9.98 -3.49
CA PRO A 448 -29.41 10.60 -4.72
C PRO A 448 -30.14 11.92 -5.04
N GLY A 449 -29.37 12.95 -5.36
CA GLY A 449 -29.84 14.31 -5.68
C GLY A 449 -30.32 15.13 -4.47
N ASP A 450 -30.08 14.66 -3.25
CA ASP A 450 -30.38 15.42 -2.03
C ASP A 450 -29.47 16.66 -1.90
N VAL A 451 -30.02 17.72 -1.33
CA VAL A 451 -29.34 19.00 -1.18
C VAL A 451 -29.70 19.54 0.18
N ASP A 452 -28.70 19.81 1.02
CA ASP A 452 -28.91 20.42 2.32
C ASP A 452 -28.80 21.93 2.27
N VAL A 453 -29.80 22.63 2.83
CA VAL A 453 -29.80 24.11 2.86
C VAL A 453 -29.85 24.66 4.27
N PHE A 454 -28.82 25.43 4.63
CA PHE A 454 -28.71 26.12 5.92
C PHE A 454 -28.85 27.63 5.76
N ARG A 455 -29.70 28.25 6.58
CA ARG A 455 -29.95 29.70 6.60
C ARG A 455 -29.24 30.36 7.78
N LEU A 456 -28.47 31.41 7.50
CA LEU A 456 -27.74 32.20 8.51
C LEU A 456 -27.89 33.70 8.27
N GLU A 457 -27.63 34.50 9.30
CA GLU A 457 -27.51 35.95 9.20
C GLU A 457 -26.03 36.34 9.26
N GLY A 458 -25.62 37.28 8.41
CA GLY A 458 -24.24 37.79 8.40
C GLY A 458 -24.18 39.30 8.28
N ARG A 459 -23.00 39.88 8.56
CA ARG A 459 -22.74 41.32 8.50
C ARG A 459 -21.79 41.68 7.36
N ALA A 460 -21.89 42.91 6.86
CA ALA A 460 -20.97 43.41 5.85
C ALA A 460 -19.52 43.40 6.37
N GLY A 461 -18.60 42.84 5.58
CA GLY A 461 -17.18 42.73 5.90
C GLY A 461 -16.80 41.54 6.77
N GLU A 462 -17.78 40.81 7.32
CA GLU A 462 -17.54 39.58 8.08
C GLU A 462 -16.97 38.47 7.18
N GLU A 463 -15.96 37.75 7.66
CA GLU A 463 -15.45 36.58 6.96
C GLU A 463 -16.20 35.32 7.43
N LEU A 464 -16.85 34.65 6.48
CA LEU A 464 -17.48 33.36 6.68
C LEU A 464 -16.56 32.25 6.16
N VAL A 465 -16.40 31.21 6.96
CA VAL A 465 -15.78 29.94 6.56
C VAL A 465 -16.85 28.86 6.61
N ALA A 466 -17.01 28.14 5.50
CA ALA A 466 -17.77 26.90 5.40
C ALA A 466 -16.81 25.78 4.98
N GLU A 467 -16.65 24.77 5.81
CA GLU A 467 -15.73 23.66 5.58
C GLU A 467 -16.47 22.33 5.76
N VAL A 468 -16.36 21.44 4.80
CA VAL A 468 -16.85 20.07 4.88
C VAL A 468 -15.72 19.15 5.31
N MET A 469 -16.00 18.30 6.29
CA MET A 469 -15.21 17.08 6.55
C MET A 469 -16.10 15.88 6.24
N ALA A 470 -15.81 15.19 5.14
CA ALA A 470 -16.51 13.98 4.73
C ALA A 470 -15.50 12.95 4.21
N ARG A 471 -14.79 13.24 3.12
CA ARG A 471 -13.75 12.37 2.55
C ARG A 471 -12.61 12.10 3.53
N ARG A 472 -12.19 13.12 4.30
CA ARG A 472 -11.20 12.98 5.38
C ARG A 472 -11.69 12.09 6.54
N LEU A 473 -12.99 11.86 6.64
CA LEU A 473 -13.67 11.06 7.67
C LEU A 473 -14.31 9.79 7.10
N ASP A 474 -13.77 9.32 5.98
CA ASP A 474 -14.14 8.07 5.32
C ASP A 474 -15.52 7.99 4.65
N SER A 475 -16.17 9.14 4.48
CA SER A 475 -17.40 9.22 3.68
C SER A 475 -17.10 9.23 2.18
N PRO A 476 -17.90 8.51 1.36
CA PRO A 476 -17.78 8.59 -0.10
C PRO A 476 -18.27 9.92 -0.69
N LEU A 477 -18.84 10.83 0.12
CA LEU A 477 -19.32 12.12 -0.36
C LEU A 477 -18.23 12.87 -1.12
N ASP A 478 -18.55 13.27 -2.34
CA ASP A 478 -17.81 14.25 -3.14
C ASP A 478 -18.57 15.56 -2.98
N SER A 479 -18.15 16.36 -2.00
CA SER A 479 -18.96 17.48 -1.54
C SER A 479 -18.95 18.64 -2.53
N LEU A 480 -20.08 19.33 -2.65
CA LEU A 480 -20.21 20.60 -3.37
C LEU A 480 -20.84 21.64 -2.44
N LEU A 481 -20.05 22.62 -2.03
CA LEU A 481 -20.52 23.77 -1.26
C LEU A 481 -20.89 24.97 -2.14
N ARG A 482 -22.01 25.62 -1.81
CA ARG A 482 -22.43 26.88 -2.42
C ARG A 482 -22.89 27.88 -1.37
N LEU A 483 -22.34 29.09 -1.41
CA LEU A 483 -22.84 30.23 -0.64
C LEU A 483 -23.75 31.07 -1.54
N MET A 484 -24.97 31.36 -1.11
CA MET A 484 -25.93 32.19 -1.83
C MET A 484 -26.41 33.38 -0.99
N ASN A 485 -26.78 34.46 -1.68
CA ASN A 485 -27.44 35.61 -1.04
C ASN A 485 -28.94 35.38 -0.81
N ALA A 486 -29.62 36.39 -0.24
CA ALA A 486 -31.06 36.40 -0.01
C ALA A 486 -31.93 36.31 -1.29
N SER A 487 -31.39 36.55 -2.50
CA SER A 487 -32.13 36.35 -3.75
C SER A 487 -31.93 34.94 -4.33
N GLY A 488 -31.07 34.11 -3.73
CA GLY A 488 -30.68 32.80 -4.26
C GLY A 488 -29.59 32.87 -5.33
N LYS A 489 -28.94 34.03 -5.50
CA LYS A 489 -27.79 34.17 -6.39
C LYS A 489 -26.56 33.56 -5.70
N PRO A 490 -25.83 32.63 -6.35
CA PRO A 490 -24.55 32.14 -5.85
C PRO A 490 -23.54 33.28 -5.75
N LEU A 491 -22.85 33.35 -4.61
CA LEU A 491 -21.77 34.28 -4.30
C LEU A 491 -20.40 33.60 -4.40
N ALA A 492 -20.32 32.34 -3.97
CA ALA A 492 -19.14 31.50 -4.06
C ALA A 492 -19.55 30.02 -4.08
N TRP A 493 -18.69 29.16 -4.60
CA TRP A 493 -18.85 27.71 -4.56
C TRP A 493 -17.49 27.03 -4.64
N ASN A 494 -17.41 25.81 -4.13
CA ASN A 494 -16.24 24.94 -4.20
C ASN A 494 -16.71 23.49 -4.07
N ASP A 495 -16.09 22.58 -4.83
CA ASP A 495 -16.25 21.14 -4.76
C ASP A 495 -15.03 20.51 -4.07
N ASP A 496 -13.82 20.81 -4.57
CA ASP A 496 -12.58 20.24 -4.06
C ASP A 496 -11.64 21.30 -3.47
N HIS A 497 -11.20 21.08 -2.24
CA HIS A 497 -10.11 21.85 -1.63
C HIS A 497 -8.98 20.94 -1.13
N PRO A 498 -7.78 21.00 -1.73
CA PRO A 498 -6.65 20.20 -1.27
C PRO A 498 -6.27 20.52 0.19
N ASP A 499 -6.13 19.48 1.01
CA ASP A 499 -5.62 19.57 2.37
C ASP A 499 -4.24 18.89 2.44
N GLN A 500 -3.20 19.68 2.72
CA GLN A 500 -1.82 19.17 2.80
C GLN A 500 -1.64 18.23 4.00
N GLU A 501 -2.45 18.34 5.05
CA GLU A 501 -2.42 17.43 6.19
C GLU A 501 -3.03 16.06 5.84
N ALA A 502 -3.79 15.98 4.74
CA ALA A 502 -4.39 14.76 4.22
C ALA A 502 -3.73 14.27 2.91
N ALA A 503 -2.43 14.53 2.73
CA ALA A 503 -1.70 14.27 1.47
C ALA A 503 -1.69 12.80 0.99
N LEU A 504 -2.03 11.85 1.86
CA LEU A 504 -2.15 10.42 1.51
C LEU A 504 -3.52 10.06 0.92
N ILE A 505 -4.51 10.95 0.99
CA ILE A 505 -5.81 10.77 0.35
C ILE A 505 -5.69 11.20 -1.12
N THR A 506 -5.44 10.24 -2.01
CA THR A 506 -5.22 10.53 -3.45
C THR A 506 -6.48 10.99 -4.19
N HIS A 507 -7.66 10.76 -3.62
CA HIS A 507 -8.97 11.17 -4.14
C HIS A 507 -9.70 12.10 -3.14
N HIS A 508 -9.02 13.15 -2.69
CA HIS A 508 -9.59 14.14 -1.78
C HIS A 508 -10.75 14.90 -2.44
N ALA A 509 -11.89 15.02 -1.75
CA ALA A 509 -13.14 15.58 -2.30
C ALA A 509 -13.96 16.42 -1.28
N ASP A 510 -13.26 16.96 -0.27
CA ASP A 510 -13.87 17.87 0.71
C ASP A 510 -13.84 19.32 0.22
N SER A 511 -14.97 20.00 0.32
CA SER A 511 -15.14 21.40 -0.03
C SER A 511 -14.72 22.35 1.09
N TYR A 512 -14.15 23.49 0.71
CA TYR A 512 -13.83 24.61 1.60
C TYR A 512 -14.15 25.96 0.94
N LEU A 513 -14.82 26.83 1.68
CA LEU A 513 -15.07 28.22 1.30
C LEU A 513 -14.63 29.18 2.39
N ARG A 514 -13.90 30.23 2.01
CA ARG A 514 -13.69 31.44 2.79
C ARG A 514 -14.17 32.65 2.00
N PHE A 515 -15.12 33.40 2.54
CA PHE A 515 -15.76 34.48 1.82
C PHE A 515 -16.05 35.69 2.71
N ARG A 516 -15.70 36.89 2.24
CA ARG A 516 -16.05 38.15 2.92
C ARG A 516 -17.44 38.60 2.47
N LEU A 517 -18.39 38.63 3.41
CA LEU A 517 -19.78 38.97 3.13
C LEU A 517 -19.92 40.43 2.67
N PRO A 518 -20.61 40.72 1.55
CA PRO A 518 -20.66 42.07 0.97
C PRO A 518 -21.63 43.01 1.69
N ALA A 519 -22.64 42.46 2.37
CA ALA A 519 -23.71 43.23 3.01
C ALA A 519 -24.22 42.53 4.27
N ALA A 520 -24.93 43.26 5.12
CA ALA A 520 -25.70 42.64 6.19
C ALA A 520 -26.97 41.97 5.63
N GLY A 521 -27.36 40.83 6.19
CA GLY A 521 -28.62 40.15 5.87
C GLY A 521 -28.52 38.64 5.85
N THR A 522 -29.53 38.02 5.23
CA THR A 522 -29.67 36.57 5.15
C THR A 522 -28.82 35.96 4.04
N TYR A 523 -28.13 34.88 4.37
CA TYR A 523 -27.38 34.04 3.47
C TYR A 523 -27.81 32.58 3.59
N TYR A 524 -27.50 31.80 2.56
CA TYR A 524 -27.76 30.37 2.51
C TYR A 524 -26.48 29.62 2.16
N VAL A 525 -26.16 28.57 2.91
CA VAL A 525 -25.14 27.58 2.56
C VAL A 525 -25.87 26.35 2.05
N GLN A 526 -25.50 25.92 0.86
CA GLN A 526 -25.97 24.72 0.20
C GLN A 526 -24.85 23.68 0.18
N LEU A 527 -25.18 22.44 0.52
CA LEU A 527 -24.29 21.28 0.43
C LEU A 527 -25.00 20.17 -0.36
N SER A 528 -24.29 19.54 -1.28
CA SER A 528 -24.77 18.38 -2.04
C SER A 528 -23.60 17.49 -2.44
N ASP A 529 -23.88 16.34 -3.04
CA ASP A 529 -22.87 15.55 -3.75
C ASP A 529 -22.69 16.06 -5.20
N THR A 530 -21.45 16.20 -5.67
CA THR A 530 -21.11 16.68 -7.03
C THR A 530 -21.66 15.77 -8.11
N SER A 531 -21.69 14.46 -7.86
CA SER A 531 -22.19 13.43 -8.78
C SER A 531 -23.67 13.07 -8.51
N GLN A 532 -24.34 13.78 -7.60
CA GLN A 532 -25.71 13.53 -7.17
C GLN A 532 -25.94 12.14 -6.55
N HIS A 533 -24.91 11.52 -6.01
CA HIS A 533 -25.07 10.33 -5.19
C HIS A 533 -25.66 10.69 -3.81
N GLY A 534 -26.03 9.68 -3.03
CA GLY A 534 -26.53 9.83 -1.67
C GLY A 534 -26.91 8.48 -1.06
N GLY A 535 -26.99 8.45 0.25
CA GLY A 535 -27.20 7.25 1.05
C GLY A 535 -26.75 7.44 2.49
N SER A 536 -27.02 6.45 3.34
CA SER A 536 -26.68 6.49 4.77
C SER A 536 -25.19 6.71 5.09
N GLU A 537 -24.31 6.37 4.16
CA GLU A 537 -22.86 6.51 4.22
C GLU A 537 -22.36 7.89 3.77
N TYR A 538 -23.17 8.69 3.08
CA TYR A 538 -22.84 10.03 2.58
C TYR A 538 -22.95 11.09 3.68
N ALA A 539 -22.40 10.77 4.86
CA ALA A 539 -22.37 11.65 6.00
C ALA A 539 -21.33 12.77 5.84
N TYR A 540 -21.56 13.89 6.50
CA TYR A 540 -20.64 15.01 6.53
C TYR A 540 -20.63 15.69 7.89
N ARG A 541 -19.55 16.42 8.15
CA ARG A 541 -19.47 17.46 9.19
C ARG A 541 -19.23 18.80 8.52
N LEU A 542 -20.23 19.67 8.54
CA LEU A 542 -20.17 21.01 7.96
C LEU A 542 -19.89 22.03 9.07
N ARG A 543 -18.68 22.57 9.10
CA ARG A 543 -18.32 23.69 9.97
C ARG A 543 -18.69 25.00 9.29
N ILE A 544 -19.51 25.82 9.95
CA ILE A 544 -19.80 27.19 9.54
C ILE A 544 -19.38 28.13 10.67
N SER A 545 -18.40 29.00 10.42
CA SER A 545 -17.79 29.85 11.46
C SER A 545 -17.02 31.02 10.86
N GLY A 546 -16.40 31.86 11.70
CA GLY A 546 -15.34 32.76 11.23
C GLY A 546 -14.02 32.01 10.97
N PRO A 547 -13.00 32.68 10.38
CA PRO A 547 -11.67 32.12 10.24
C PRO A 547 -11.09 31.71 11.60
N ARG A 548 -10.42 30.56 11.64
CA ARG A 548 -9.65 30.12 12.79
C ARG A 548 -8.17 30.34 12.49
N PRO A 549 -7.39 30.93 13.41
CA PRO A 549 -5.94 30.93 13.28
C PRO A 549 -5.44 29.48 13.38
N ASP A 550 -4.59 29.09 12.45
CA ASP A 550 -3.80 27.86 12.50
C ASP A 550 -2.30 28.19 12.59
N PHE A 551 -1.49 27.20 12.93
CA PHE A 551 -0.02 27.30 12.92
C PHE A 551 0.57 26.68 11.64
N ALA A 552 -0.27 26.40 10.64
CA ALA A 552 0.16 25.80 9.39
C ALA A 552 1.09 26.77 8.63
N VAL A 553 2.32 26.34 8.38
CA VAL A 553 3.23 27.04 7.50
C VAL A 553 2.87 26.64 6.07
N ARG A 554 1.97 27.40 5.44
CA ARG A 554 1.54 27.18 4.05
C ARG A 554 2.43 27.87 3.04
#